data_AF-A0A1F8V6I7-F1
#
_entry.id   AF-A0A1F8V6I7-F1
#
_cell.length_a   1.000
_cell.length_b   1.000
_cell.length_c   1.000
_cell.angle_alpha   90.00
_cell.angle_beta   90.00
_cell.angle_gamma   90.00
#
_symmetry.space_group_name_H-M   'P 1'
#
loop_
_entity.id
_entity.type
_entity.pdbx_description
1 polymer ?
#
loop_
_entity_poly.entity_id
_entity_poly.type
_entity_poly.pdbx_seq_one_letter_code
_entity_poly.pdbx_strand_id
1 'polypeptide(L)'
;MIKNTAKLSLNKFLGINENADCVNGFSGEAVNMKNFSITENHKLKKRNGYSYIISHTDKPIYAMWYGEFNSGWLFLYVAGDRLYKYSFATTISTDLGYIGAGRAKIFSFGSYIYILNSINYYRYNGSSLAAVDGYVPTVLINSSPNGSGTNYEAVNILTVR
;
A
#
# COMPACT_ATOMS: atom_id res chain seq x y z
N MET A 1 14.96 -47.83 -27.51
CA MET A 1 13.68 -47.09 -27.38
C MET A 1 13.90 -45.67 -27.86
N ILE A 2 13.22 -45.25 -28.91
CA ILE A 2 13.27 -43.87 -29.41
C ILE A 2 12.30 -43.06 -28.53
N LYS A 3 12.82 -42.10 -27.76
CA LYS A 3 11.99 -41.17 -26.98
C LYS A 3 11.23 -40.28 -27.97
N ASN A 4 9.98 -40.61 -28.23
CA ASN A 4 9.10 -39.77 -29.04
C ASN A 4 8.86 -38.46 -28.26
N THR A 5 9.58 -37.41 -28.63
CA THR A 5 9.54 -36.14 -27.92
C THR A 5 8.47 -35.28 -28.59
N ALA A 6 7.24 -35.36 -28.10
CA ALA A 6 6.17 -34.48 -28.54
C ALA A 6 6.55 -33.02 -28.20
N LYS A 7 6.78 -32.21 -29.23
CA LYS A 7 7.11 -30.79 -29.07
C LYS A 7 5.82 -30.03 -28.77
N LEU A 8 5.57 -29.74 -27.50
CA LEU A 8 4.48 -28.85 -27.09
C LEU A 8 4.81 -27.43 -27.56
N SER A 9 3.99 -26.88 -28.46
CA SER A 9 4.14 -25.53 -28.98
C SER A 9 3.11 -24.62 -28.32
N LEU A 10 3.57 -23.63 -27.53
CA LEU A 10 2.68 -22.68 -26.88
C LEU A 10 2.63 -21.35 -27.63
N ASN A 11 1.48 -21.02 -28.19
CA ASN A 11 1.28 -19.76 -28.89
C ASN A 11 0.98 -18.59 -27.95
N LYS A 12 0.20 -18.82 -26.88
CA LYS A 12 -0.19 -17.79 -25.91
C LYS A 12 -0.17 -18.37 -24.50
N PHE A 13 0.39 -17.65 -23.55
CA PHE A 13 0.30 -17.97 -22.12
C PHE A 13 -0.77 -17.08 -21.46
N LEU A 14 -1.77 -17.72 -20.85
CA LEU A 14 -2.97 -17.06 -20.31
C LEU A 14 -2.87 -16.75 -18.82
N GLY A 15 -1.97 -17.41 -18.09
CA GLY A 15 -1.70 -17.10 -16.69
C GLY A 15 -1.80 -18.29 -15.75
N ILE A 16 -2.10 -18.00 -14.49
CA ILE A 16 -2.29 -19.01 -13.46
C ILE A 16 -3.75 -19.46 -13.47
N ASN A 17 -3.96 -20.77 -13.55
CA ASN A 17 -5.24 -21.40 -13.26
C ASN A 17 -4.97 -22.61 -12.36
N GLU A 18 -5.30 -22.48 -11.08
CA GLU A 18 -5.06 -23.54 -10.08
C GLU A 18 -6.01 -24.73 -10.24
N ASN A 19 -7.11 -24.55 -10.97
CA ASN A 19 -8.08 -25.60 -11.27
C ASN A 19 -7.81 -26.27 -12.63
N ALA A 20 -6.70 -25.94 -13.30
CA ALA A 20 -6.40 -26.48 -14.61
C ALA A 20 -6.04 -27.98 -14.53
N ASP A 21 -6.92 -28.83 -15.04
CA ASP A 21 -6.61 -30.23 -15.28
C ASP A 21 -5.67 -30.37 -16.49
N CYS A 22 -4.46 -30.86 -16.26
CA CYS A 22 -3.48 -31.10 -17.31
C CYS A 22 -3.78 -32.33 -18.19
N VAL A 23 -4.92 -32.99 -17.98
CA VAL A 23 -5.31 -34.26 -18.59
C VAL A 23 -5.86 -34.09 -20.02
N ASN A 24 -6.56 -32.98 -20.30
CA ASN A 24 -7.26 -32.77 -21.58
C ASN A 24 -6.54 -31.84 -22.57
N GLY A 25 -5.24 -31.63 -22.37
CA GLY A 25 -4.41 -30.75 -23.19
C GLY A 25 -4.03 -29.45 -22.48
N PHE A 26 -3.00 -28.81 -23.01
CA PHE A 26 -2.45 -27.59 -22.42
C PHE A 26 -3.15 -26.35 -23.01
N SER A 27 -4.04 -25.73 -22.24
CA SER A 27 -4.80 -24.51 -22.62
C SER A 27 -3.96 -23.24 -22.69
N GLY A 28 -2.68 -23.32 -22.29
CA GLY A 28 -1.78 -22.18 -22.13
C GLY A 28 -1.83 -21.53 -20.76
N GLU A 29 -2.44 -22.19 -19.79
CA GLU A 29 -2.44 -21.82 -18.38
C GLU A 29 -1.45 -22.71 -17.60
N ALA A 30 -1.00 -22.24 -16.45
CA ALA A 30 -0.18 -23.03 -15.54
C ALA A 30 -0.79 -23.08 -14.14
N VAL A 31 -0.58 -24.20 -13.44
CA VAL A 31 -0.94 -24.34 -12.02
C VAL A 31 -0.03 -23.52 -11.09
N ASN A 32 1.11 -23.03 -11.60
CA ASN A 32 2.07 -22.25 -10.82
C ASN A 32 2.90 -21.34 -11.74
N MET A 33 3.16 -20.11 -11.31
CA MET A 33 4.04 -19.16 -11.99
C MET A 33 4.88 -18.38 -10.96
N LYS A 34 6.20 -18.43 -11.10
CA LYS A 34 7.14 -17.73 -10.21
C LYS A 34 8.12 -16.88 -11.03
N ASN A 35 8.29 -15.62 -10.65
CA ASN A 35 9.28 -14.71 -11.26
C ASN A 35 9.09 -14.44 -12.77
N PHE A 36 7.86 -14.55 -13.29
CA PHE A 36 7.52 -14.17 -14.66
C PHE A 36 6.40 -13.14 -14.69
N SER A 37 6.39 -12.32 -15.73
CA SER A 37 5.29 -11.45 -16.12
C SER A 37 4.80 -11.85 -17.51
N ILE A 38 3.49 -11.74 -17.74
CA ILE A 38 2.88 -11.97 -19.04
C ILE A 38 2.94 -10.67 -19.83
N THR A 39 3.52 -10.69 -21.02
CA THR A 39 3.51 -9.53 -21.92
C THR A 39 2.15 -9.38 -22.60
N GLU A 40 1.90 -8.22 -23.20
CA GLU A 40 0.67 -7.96 -23.98
C GLU A 40 0.46 -8.99 -25.10
N ASN A 41 1.53 -9.48 -25.72
CA ASN A 41 1.48 -10.54 -26.73
C ASN A 41 1.35 -11.95 -26.14
N HIS A 42 0.96 -12.09 -24.87
CA HIS A 42 0.83 -13.35 -24.14
C HIS A 42 2.10 -14.21 -24.15
N LYS A 43 3.28 -13.57 -24.08
CA LYS A 43 4.57 -14.26 -23.94
C LYS A 43 5.08 -14.10 -22.52
N LEU A 44 5.87 -15.08 -22.08
CA LEU A 44 6.53 -15.02 -20.77
C LEU A 44 7.78 -14.16 -20.85
N LYS A 45 7.87 -13.18 -19.95
CA LYS A 45 9.09 -12.39 -19.71
C LYS A 45 9.53 -12.62 -18.27
N LYS A 46 10.83 -12.87 -18.06
CA LYS A 46 11.41 -12.94 -16.70
C LYS A 46 11.20 -11.59 -16.02
N ARG A 47 10.71 -11.61 -14.78
CA ARG A 47 10.51 -10.38 -13.98
C ARG A 47 11.85 -9.67 -13.79
N ASN A 48 11.82 -8.34 -13.87
CA ASN A 48 13.00 -7.51 -13.65
C ASN A 48 13.60 -7.79 -12.26
N GLY A 49 14.92 -7.62 -12.14
CA GLY A 49 15.60 -7.65 -10.86
C GLY A 49 15.20 -6.47 -9.97
N TYR A 50 15.69 -6.49 -8.73
CA TYR A 50 15.51 -5.41 -7.76
C TYR A 50 16.83 -4.71 -7.53
N SER A 51 16.78 -3.39 -7.36
CA SER A 51 17.90 -2.58 -6.85
C SER A 51 17.59 -2.11 -5.44
N TYR A 52 18.64 -2.04 -4.61
CA TYR A 52 18.53 -1.42 -3.29
C TYR A 52 18.53 0.09 -3.45
N ILE A 53 17.53 0.75 -2.85
CA ILE A 53 17.36 2.20 -2.93
C ILE A 53 17.69 2.84 -1.57
N ILE A 54 17.34 2.18 -0.47
CA ILE A 54 17.53 2.67 0.89
C ILE A 54 17.99 1.51 1.77
N SER A 55 18.98 1.76 2.62
CA SER A 55 19.41 0.85 3.68
C SER A 55 19.48 1.63 5.00
N HIS A 56 18.86 1.09 6.04
CA HIS A 56 19.06 1.51 7.42
C HIS A 56 19.76 0.37 8.15
N THR A 57 21.00 0.58 8.57
CA THR A 57 21.80 -0.46 9.24
C THR A 57 21.35 -0.70 10.67
N ASP A 58 20.82 0.34 11.33
CA ASP A 58 20.55 0.32 12.78
C ASP A 58 19.08 0.05 13.12
N LYS A 59 18.16 0.28 12.18
CA LYS A 59 16.71 0.25 12.40
C LYS A 59 15.97 -0.39 11.22
N PRO A 60 15.01 -1.30 11.46
CA PRO A 60 14.22 -1.88 10.38
C PRO A 60 13.28 -0.84 9.76
N ILE A 61 12.97 -1.02 8.47
CA ILE A 61 11.92 -0.27 7.78
C ILE A 61 10.58 -0.94 8.08
N TYR A 62 9.68 -0.22 8.74
CA TYR A 62 8.38 -0.75 9.16
C TYR A 62 7.25 -0.50 8.16
N ALA A 63 7.35 0.58 7.38
CA ALA A 63 6.32 0.95 6.41
C ALA A 63 6.90 1.78 5.27
N MET A 64 6.26 1.71 4.12
CA MET A 64 6.59 2.51 2.93
C MET A 64 5.29 2.94 2.26
N TRP A 65 5.28 4.12 1.66
CA TRP A 65 4.18 4.61 0.84
C TRP A 65 4.74 5.45 -0.30
N TYR A 66 4.27 5.13 -1.51
CA TYR A 66 4.58 5.88 -2.72
C TYR A 66 3.28 6.22 -3.42
N GLY A 67 3.06 7.50 -3.70
CA GLY A 67 1.84 7.94 -4.35
C GLY A 67 1.88 9.41 -4.74
N GLU A 68 0.86 9.82 -5.48
CA GLU A 68 0.61 11.22 -5.79
C GLU A 68 0.02 11.95 -4.58
N PHE A 69 0.56 13.12 -4.29
CA PHE A 69 0.16 13.97 -3.18
C PHE A 69 0.46 15.44 -3.52
N ASN A 70 -0.53 16.33 -3.37
CA ASN A 70 -0.42 17.76 -3.70
C ASN A 70 0.25 18.03 -5.07
N SER A 71 -0.20 17.32 -6.12
CA SER A 71 0.29 17.42 -7.50
C SER A 71 1.75 16.97 -7.72
N GLY A 72 2.32 16.18 -6.81
CA GLY A 72 3.64 15.60 -6.96
C GLY A 72 3.74 14.17 -6.45
N TRP A 73 4.71 13.42 -6.95
CA TRP A 73 5.02 12.09 -6.42
C TRP A 73 5.83 12.21 -5.14
N LEU A 74 5.39 11.49 -4.12
CA LEU A 74 6.02 11.50 -2.81
C LEU A 74 6.30 10.08 -2.36
N PHE A 75 7.55 9.82 -1.96
CA PHE A 75 7.95 8.56 -1.32
C PHE A 75 8.27 8.80 0.15
N LEU A 76 7.49 8.15 1.01
CA LEU A 76 7.66 8.16 2.45
C LEU A 76 7.97 6.76 2.96
N TYR A 77 8.77 6.68 4.00
CA TYR A 77 9.00 5.43 4.70
C TYR A 77 9.27 5.68 6.19
N VAL A 78 8.99 4.66 7.00
CA VAL A 78 9.25 4.67 8.44
C VAL A 78 10.41 3.73 8.72
N ALA A 79 11.46 4.25 9.36
CA ALA A 79 12.57 3.46 9.87
C ALA A 79 12.69 3.65 11.39
N GLY A 80 12.52 2.57 12.14
CA GLY A 80 12.46 2.59 13.61
C GLY A 80 11.29 3.42 14.14
N ASP A 81 11.57 4.64 14.59
CA ASP A 81 10.66 5.55 15.28
C ASP A 81 10.48 6.90 14.57
N ARG A 82 11.00 7.03 13.34
CA ARG A 82 10.98 8.28 12.56
C ARG A 82 10.42 8.08 11.17
N LEU A 83 9.79 9.14 10.67
CA LEU A 83 9.30 9.25 9.29
C LEU A 83 10.34 9.93 8.42
N TYR A 84 10.57 9.39 7.22
CA TYR A 84 11.50 9.95 6.25
C TYR A 84 10.81 10.20 4.91
N LYS A 85 11.26 11.25 4.22
CA LYS A 85 10.97 11.50 2.81
C LYS A 85 12.19 11.16 1.98
N TYR A 86 12.03 10.32 0.97
CA TYR A 86 13.11 9.99 0.06
C TYR A 86 12.95 10.72 -1.28
N SER A 87 14.04 11.28 -1.78
CA SER A 87 14.11 11.93 -3.09
C SER A 87 14.87 11.04 -4.08
N PHE A 88 14.19 10.56 -5.13
CA PHE A 88 14.83 9.80 -6.20
C PHE A 88 15.83 10.62 -7.04
N ALA A 89 15.65 11.95 -7.09
CA ALA A 89 16.54 12.82 -7.85
C ALA A 89 17.88 13.05 -7.14
N THR A 90 17.86 13.18 -5.82
CA THR A 90 19.06 13.48 -5.01
C THR A 90 19.60 12.25 -4.28
N THR A 91 18.85 11.16 -4.24
CA THR A 91 19.15 9.93 -3.47
C THR A 91 19.29 10.16 -1.96
N ILE A 92 18.65 11.23 -1.45
CA ILE A 92 18.71 11.63 -0.04
C ILE A 92 17.40 11.28 0.67
N SER A 93 17.53 10.81 1.91
CA SER A 93 16.43 10.69 2.87
C SER A 93 16.43 11.88 3.83
N THR A 94 15.35 12.65 3.84
CA THR A 94 15.12 13.74 4.78
C THR A 94 14.28 13.24 5.96
N ASP A 95 14.77 13.45 7.17
CA ASP A 95 14.04 13.17 8.41
C ASP A 95 12.89 14.18 8.58
N LEU A 96 11.65 13.68 8.68
CA LEU A 96 10.46 14.51 8.87
C LEU A 96 10.03 14.59 10.33
N GLY A 97 10.59 13.77 11.21
CA GLY A 97 10.30 13.80 12.63
C GLY A 97 9.99 12.44 13.27
N TYR A 98 9.87 12.48 14.59
CA TYR A 98 9.53 11.34 15.44
C TYR A 98 8.04 11.03 15.35
N ILE A 99 7.72 9.74 15.24
CA ILE A 99 6.35 9.21 15.27
C ILE A 99 6.15 8.15 16.36
N GLY A 100 7.23 7.67 17.00
CA GLY A 100 7.18 6.56 17.94
C GLY A 100 7.49 5.21 17.28
N ALA A 101 7.94 4.27 18.11
CA ALA A 101 8.44 2.98 17.67
C ALA A 101 7.32 1.98 17.35
N GLY A 102 7.59 1.06 16.43
CA GLY A 102 6.76 -0.10 16.15
C GLY A 102 6.32 -0.20 14.70
N ARG A 103 5.55 -1.23 14.39
CA ARG A 103 5.00 -1.43 13.03
C ARG A 103 4.07 -0.26 12.69
N ALA A 104 4.25 0.27 11.49
CA ALA A 104 3.49 1.41 11.00
C ALA A 104 2.68 1.03 9.76
N LYS A 105 1.64 1.82 9.49
CA LYS A 105 0.88 1.84 8.24
C LYS A 105 0.83 3.27 7.76
N ILE A 106 1.00 3.48 6.46
CA ILE A 106 0.97 4.79 5.83
C ILE A 106 -0.10 4.77 4.73
N PHE A 107 -0.96 5.77 4.69
CA PHE A 107 -1.99 5.91 3.65
C PHE A 107 -2.36 7.38 3.42
N SER A 108 -2.74 7.73 2.20
CA SER A 108 -3.26 9.06 1.89
C SER A 108 -4.78 9.10 2.08
N PHE A 109 -5.28 10.23 2.60
CA PHE A 109 -6.72 10.51 2.65
C PHE A 109 -6.96 12.02 2.67
N GLY A 110 -7.80 12.51 1.76
CA GLY A 110 -7.99 13.95 1.55
C GLY A 110 -6.67 14.65 1.27
N SER A 111 -6.41 15.75 1.98
CA SER A 111 -5.21 16.58 1.84
C SER A 111 -4.04 16.17 2.74
N TYR A 112 -4.09 14.97 3.34
CA TYR A 112 -3.07 14.51 4.27
C TYR A 112 -2.60 13.08 3.96
N ILE A 113 -1.38 12.79 4.37
CA ILE A 113 -0.87 11.43 4.52
C ILE A 113 -0.88 11.07 5.99
N TYR A 114 -1.51 9.96 6.32
CA TYR A 114 -1.68 9.48 7.66
C TYR A 114 -0.68 8.36 7.96
N ILE A 115 -0.16 8.39 9.19
CA ILE A 115 0.79 7.41 9.70
C ILE A 115 0.21 6.88 11.01
N LEU A 116 -0.21 5.62 10.98
CA LEU A 116 -0.67 4.90 12.16
C LEU A 116 0.42 3.93 12.58
N ASN A 117 0.97 4.09 13.77
CA ASN A 117 1.75 3.02 14.39
C ASN A 117 0.93 2.38 15.52
N SER A 118 1.52 1.41 16.22
CA SER A 118 0.80 0.65 17.24
C SER A 118 0.34 1.48 18.45
N ILE A 119 0.76 2.74 18.59
CA ILE A 119 0.51 3.59 19.77
C ILE A 119 -0.09 4.96 19.40
N ASN A 120 0.42 5.57 18.33
CA ASN A 120 0.17 6.95 17.95
C ASN A 120 -0.39 7.05 16.53
N TYR A 121 -1.07 8.17 16.26
CA TYR A 121 -1.62 8.50 14.96
C TYR A 121 -1.20 9.91 14.53
N TYR A 122 -0.53 10.00 13.38
CA TYR A 122 0.03 11.23 12.83
C TYR A 122 -0.51 11.54 11.43
N ARG A 123 -0.47 12.82 11.06
CA ARG A 123 -0.76 13.32 9.71
C ARG A 123 0.39 14.19 9.21
N TYR A 124 0.64 14.13 7.91
CA TYR A 124 1.61 14.93 7.18
C TYR A 124 0.90 15.65 6.03
N ASN A 125 1.09 16.96 5.91
CA ASN A 125 0.44 17.79 4.90
C ASN A 125 1.33 18.11 3.68
N GLY A 126 2.53 17.53 3.60
CA GLY A 126 3.54 17.88 2.59
C GLY A 126 4.63 18.82 3.09
N SER A 127 4.48 19.39 4.28
CA SER A 127 5.46 20.29 4.88
C SER A 127 5.69 20.01 6.36
N SER A 128 4.63 19.83 7.14
CA SER A 128 4.69 19.57 8.58
C SER A 128 4.06 18.23 8.95
N LEU A 129 4.70 17.56 9.90
CA LEU A 129 4.22 16.36 10.58
C LEU A 129 3.60 16.77 11.91
N ALA A 130 2.38 16.30 12.18
CA ALA A 130 1.66 16.58 13.42
C ALA A 130 0.87 15.36 13.89
N ALA A 131 0.60 15.28 15.19
CA ALA A 131 -0.36 14.31 15.71
C ALA A 131 -1.75 14.58 15.10
N VAL A 132 -2.54 13.52 14.91
CA VAL A 132 -3.94 13.68 14.50
C VAL A 132 -4.73 14.14 15.72
N ASP A 133 -5.40 15.28 15.59
CA ASP A 133 -6.35 15.74 16.59
C ASP A 133 -7.59 14.83 16.58
N GLY A 134 -7.96 14.34 17.76
CA GLY A 134 -9.19 13.58 17.92
C GLY A 134 -10.40 14.46 17.59
N TYR A 135 -11.31 13.95 16.76
CA TYR A 135 -12.56 14.63 16.46
C TYR A 135 -13.69 14.03 17.27
N VAL A 136 -14.40 14.87 18.03
CA VAL A 136 -15.66 14.50 18.67
C VAL A 136 -16.80 15.02 17.78
N PRO A 137 -17.53 14.15 17.07
CA PRO A 137 -18.59 14.60 16.18
C PRO A 137 -19.72 15.25 16.98
N THR A 138 -20.20 16.38 16.48
CA THR A 138 -21.33 17.11 17.07
C THR A 138 -22.56 16.84 16.21
N VAL A 139 -23.36 15.87 16.62
CA VAL A 139 -24.52 15.44 15.82
C VAL A 139 -25.71 16.40 15.91
N LEU A 140 -25.86 17.14 17.01
CA LEU A 140 -26.94 18.09 17.26
C LEU A 140 -26.40 19.42 17.81
N ILE A 141 -26.97 20.53 17.36
CA ILE A 141 -26.78 21.88 17.91
C ILE A 141 -28.11 22.45 18.40
N ASN A 142 -28.06 23.46 19.27
CA ASN A 142 -29.24 24.07 19.90
C ASN A 142 -30.15 23.06 20.61
N SER A 143 -29.55 22.07 21.26
CA SER A 143 -30.26 21.01 21.96
C SER A 143 -31.01 21.57 23.18
N SER A 144 -32.30 21.29 23.25
CA SER A 144 -33.16 21.60 24.39
C SER A 144 -33.08 20.46 25.45
N PRO A 145 -33.44 20.72 26.72
CA PRO A 145 -33.38 19.72 27.80
C PRO A 145 -34.21 18.44 27.54
N ASN A 146 -35.18 18.48 26.64
CA ASN A 146 -35.99 17.32 26.25
C ASN A 146 -35.31 16.43 25.18
N GLY A 147 -34.09 16.76 24.74
CA GLY A 147 -33.36 16.02 23.71
C GLY A 147 -33.63 16.43 22.26
N SER A 148 -34.45 17.47 22.01
CA SER A 148 -34.65 18.02 20.67
C SER A 148 -33.55 19.01 20.28
N GLY A 149 -33.04 18.98 19.06
CA GLY A 149 -32.10 19.99 18.54
C GLY A 149 -32.11 20.00 17.01
N THR A 150 -31.25 20.82 16.40
CA THR A 150 -31.03 20.82 14.96
C THR A 150 -29.90 19.85 14.63
N ASN A 151 -30.12 18.94 13.68
CA ASN A 151 -29.06 18.05 13.20
C ASN A 151 -27.93 18.88 12.58
N TYR A 152 -26.69 18.62 13.00
CA TYR A 152 -25.49 19.28 12.51
C TYR A 152 -24.63 18.31 11.69
N GLU A 153 -24.34 17.14 12.26
CA GLU A 153 -23.61 16.07 11.58
C GLU A 153 -24.38 14.76 11.61
N ALA A 154 -24.14 13.92 10.61
CA ALA A 154 -24.69 12.57 10.58
C ALA A 154 -24.08 11.73 11.72
N VAL A 155 -24.93 10.93 12.38
CA VAL A 155 -24.49 9.99 13.42
C VAL A 155 -23.56 8.95 12.79
N ASN A 156 -22.40 8.72 13.40
CA ASN A 156 -21.50 7.65 12.98
C ASN A 156 -22.14 6.28 13.26
N ILE A 157 -22.46 5.53 12.20
CA ILE A 157 -23.10 4.20 12.28
C ILE A 157 -22.06 3.06 12.34
N LEU A 158 -20.75 3.37 12.39
CA LEU A 158 -19.67 2.37 12.39
C LEU A 158 -19.47 1.67 13.75
N THR A 159 -20.27 1.99 14.75
CA THR A 159 -20.36 1.26 16.01
C THR A 159 -21.70 0.53 16.06
N VAL A 160 -21.64 -0.80 16.18
CA VAL A 160 -22.83 -1.64 16.38
C VAL A 160 -23.50 -1.21 17.69
N ARG A 161 -24.83 -1.02 17.65
CA ARG A 161 -25.64 -0.67 18.83
C ARG A 161 -25.65 -1.77 19.88
#